data_AF-A0ABD2M549-F1
#
_entry.id   AF-A0ABD2M549-F1
#
_cell.length_a   1.000
_cell.length_b   1.000
_cell.length_c   1.000
_cell.angle_alpha   90.00
_cell.angle_beta   90.00
_cell.angle_gamma   90.00
#
_symmetry.space_group_name_H-M   'P 1'
#
loop_
_entity.id
_entity.type
_entity.pdbx_description
1 polymer ?
#
loop_
_entity_poly.entity_id
_entity_poly.type
_entity_poly.pdbx_seq_one_letter_code
_entity_poly.pdbx_strand_id
1 'polypeptide(L)'
;MAKRILLRKRQTKNARQTRVNKREERSEKTEMARQARWVKKTVQQQQIDDGEGEAETEQQEMDQAEQVEVTYDHPMYFDFQLENYVQMSPNLAIDDQQQPAWGATAEAGVQCATQTTEASTQTGWSINAAGNSALYEANFELQHRVAQLRKQLAELQRTALLVHEPEKRPNEDDDKENKTPLGRPKKRFAEKKDRAQRADPSMTITPSLHIIACQGVFFGIFKELRHLCSRHGTEYEEQLEMRLRALGAYKNAWYQEYSGYHVRNILRGGGPMHVTEFLPQSPRRDNILMALELLAKLQSFAVADLLSADQIADFRATADQFRVHMLEHFRRHCSTSKFHHLVHHAPEFAKKHGFWGLLSEQPVEKFHALFNDDLARKANTKDLHDILMFCARESAIRNAIFDANQL
;
A
#
# COMPACT_ATOMS: atom_id res chain seq x y z
N MET A 1 -46.69 23.96 30.10
CA MET A 1 -45.36 23.72 29.47
C MET A 1 -44.94 22.25 29.50
N ALA A 2 -44.97 21.56 30.65
CA ALA A 2 -44.54 20.15 30.78
C ALA A 2 -45.24 19.15 29.85
N LYS A 3 -46.58 19.24 29.67
CA LYS A 3 -47.34 18.37 28.73
C LYS A 3 -46.84 18.47 27.28
N ARG A 4 -46.45 19.67 26.82
CA ARG A 4 -45.90 19.87 25.46
C ARG A 4 -44.50 19.26 25.29
N ILE A 5 -43.67 19.29 26.34
CA ILE A 5 -42.33 18.68 26.32
C ILE A 5 -42.45 17.15 26.27
N LEU A 6 -43.34 16.56 27.06
CA LEU A 6 -43.63 15.11 27.05
C LEU A 6 -44.14 14.64 25.68
N LEU A 7 -45.06 15.40 25.06
CA LEU A 7 -45.58 15.08 23.75
C LEU A 7 -44.49 15.10 22.67
N ARG A 8 -43.60 16.11 22.67
CA ARG A 8 -42.45 16.17 21.75
C ARG A 8 -41.49 15.00 21.95
N LYS A 9 -41.17 14.65 23.21
CA LYS A 9 -40.31 13.47 23.50
C LYS A 9 -40.94 12.18 22.95
N ARG A 10 -42.24 11.98 23.11
CA ARG A 10 -42.95 10.80 22.58
C ARG A 10 -42.94 10.77 21.04
N GLN A 11 -43.18 11.90 20.39
CA GLN A 11 -43.10 12.01 18.93
C GLN A 11 -41.69 11.71 18.40
N THR A 12 -40.64 12.21 19.06
CA THR A 12 -39.25 11.91 18.66
C THR A 12 -38.89 10.45 18.86
N LYS A 13 -39.39 9.80 19.93
CA LYS A 13 -39.17 8.37 20.17
C LYS A 13 -39.85 7.51 19.09
N ASN A 14 -41.10 7.83 18.75
CA ASN A 14 -41.83 7.14 17.68
C ASN A 14 -41.13 7.32 16.32
N ALA A 15 -40.70 8.54 15.99
CA ALA A 15 -39.99 8.81 14.74
C ALA A 15 -38.65 8.06 14.63
N ARG A 16 -37.93 7.91 15.75
CA ARG A 16 -36.71 7.08 15.80
C ARG A 16 -37.03 5.61 15.57
N GLN A 17 -38.07 5.07 16.23
CA GLN A 17 -38.47 3.68 16.04
C GLN A 17 -38.87 3.40 14.59
N THR A 18 -39.67 4.27 13.97
CA THR A 18 -40.06 4.11 12.56
C THR A 18 -38.85 4.12 11.61
N ARG A 19 -37.81 4.90 11.92
CA ARG A 19 -36.56 4.91 11.13
C ARG A 19 -35.74 3.63 11.30
N VAL A 20 -35.70 3.06 12.50
CA VAL A 20 -35.04 1.77 12.77
C VAL A 20 -35.74 0.66 12.00
N ASN A 21 -37.07 0.54 12.13
CA ASN A 21 -37.84 -0.49 11.43
C ASN A 21 -37.69 -0.37 9.90
N LYS A 22 -37.72 0.85 9.33
CA LYS A 22 -37.47 1.05 7.88
C LYS A 22 -36.05 0.67 7.44
N ARG A 23 -35.06 0.74 8.34
CA ARG A 23 -33.68 0.35 8.05
C ARG A 23 -33.54 -1.17 8.05
N GLU A 24 -34.19 -1.85 9.01
CA GLU A 24 -34.26 -3.31 9.08
C GLU A 24 -34.95 -3.88 7.83
N GLU A 25 -36.12 -3.34 7.44
CA GLU A 25 -36.83 -3.78 6.24
C GLU A 25 -36.00 -3.61 4.94
N ARG A 26 -35.20 -2.53 4.86
CA ARG A 26 -34.26 -2.33 3.74
C ARG A 26 -33.10 -3.33 3.76
N SER A 27 -32.62 -3.68 4.95
CA SER A 27 -31.56 -4.69 5.12
C SER A 27 -32.05 -6.05 4.64
N GLU A 28 -33.23 -6.47 5.10
CA GLU A 28 -33.85 -7.75 4.72
C GLU A 28 -34.13 -7.82 3.21
N LYS A 29 -34.66 -6.76 2.60
CA LYS A 29 -34.85 -6.72 1.14
C LYS A 29 -33.53 -6.83 0.37
N THR A 30 -32.46 -6.23 0.89
CA THR A 30 -31.13 -6.29 0.26
C THR A 30 -30.54 -7.70 0.38
N GLU A 31 -30.77 -8.36 1.51
CA GLU A 31 -30.33 -9.74 1.76
C GLU A 31 -31.09 -10.75 0.90
N MET A 32 -32.42 -10.64 0.81
CA MET A 32 -33.22 -11.46 -0.11
C MET A 32 -32.78 -11.26 -1.58
N ALA A 33 -32.50 -10.02 -1.99
CA ALA A 33 -32.00 -9.75 -3.34
C ALA A 33 -30.60 -10.36 -3.60
N ARG A 34 -29.76 -10.50 -2.57
CA ARG A 34 -28.48 -11.20 -2.66
C ARG A 34 -28.66 -12.70 -2.78
N GLN A 35 -29.53 -13.29 -1.95
CA GLN A 35 -29.85 -14.72 -2.02
C GLN A 35 -30.43 -15.10 -3.38
N ALA A 36 -31.37 -14.30 -3.92
CA ALA A 36 -31.94 -14.53 -5.25
C ALA A 36 -30.88 -14.49 -6.37
N ARG A 37 -29.91 -13.56 -6.31
CA ARG A 37 -28.80 -13.52 -7.27
C ARG A 37 -27.89 -14.72 -7.15
N TRP A 38 -27.62 -15.17 -5.93
CA TRP A 38 -26.79 -16.35 -5.68
C TRP A 38 -27.45 -17.60 -6.27
N VAL A 39 -28.73 -17.85 -5.97
CA VAL A 39 -29.50 -18.97 -6.55
C VAL A 39 -29.49 -18.93 -8.08
N LYS A 40 -29.73 -17.75 -8.68
CA LYS A 40 -29.70 -17.61 -10.14
C LYS A 40 -28.33 -17.95 -10.73
N LYS A 41 -27.23 -17.57 -10.06
CA LYS A 41 -25.87 -17.87 -10.49
C LYS A 41 -25.57 -19.37 -10.36
N THR A 42 -26.03 -20.03 -9.31
CA THR A 42 -25.85 -21.47 -9.10
C THR A 42 -26.59 -22.29 -10.17
N VAL A 43 -27.84 -21.93 -10.47
CA VAL A 43 -28.62 -22.59 -11.54
C VAL A 43 -27.95 -22.39 -12.90
N GLN A 44 -27.43 -21.20 -13.19
CA GLN A 44 -26.72 -20.95 -14.44
C GLN A 44 -25.42 -21.73 -14.55
N GLN A 45 -24.69 -21.94 -13.44
CA GLN A 45 -23.49 -22.76 -13.44
C GLN A 45 -23.81 -24.24 -13.68
N GLN A 46 -24.85 -24.78 -13.02
CA GLN A 46 -25.29 -26.16 -13.27
C GLN A 46 -25.69 -26.39 -14.73
N GLN A 47 -26.37 -25.43 -15.37
CA GLN A 47 -26.72 -25.52 -16.79
C GLN A 47 -25.50 -25.47 -17.72
N ILE A 48 -24.41 -24.83 -17.31
CA ILE A 48 -23.14 -24.83 -18.08
C ILE A 48 -22.47 -26.18 -17.90
N ASP A 49 -22.36 -26.67 -16.66
CA ASP A 49 -21.72 -27.94 -16.35
C ASP A 49 -22.46 -29.13 -17.00
N ASP A 50 -23.80 -29.10 -17.05
CA ASP A 50 -24.62 -30.12 -17.72
C ASP A 50 -24.52 -30.02 -19.27
N GLY A 51 -24.21 -28.83 -19.82
CA GLY A 51 -24.06 -28.61 -21.26
C GLY A 51 -22.64 -28.90 -21.79
N GLU A 52 -21.61 -28.76 -20.97
CA GLU A 52 -20.23 -29.10 -21.34
C GLU A 52 -20.00 -30.63 -21.38
N GLY A 53 -20.77 -31.41 -20.62
CA GLY A 53 -20.69 -32.88 -20.63
C GLY A 53 -21.12 -33.53 -21.95
N GLU A 54 -22.04 -32.92 -22.71
CA GLU A 54 -22.44 -33.44 -24.03
C GLU A 54 -21.41 -33.09 -25.12
N ALA A 55 -20.75 -31.93 -25.02
CA ALA A 55 -19.75 -31.49 -26.00
C ALA A 55 -18.39 -32.20 -25.85
N GLU A 56 -17.96 -32.53 -24.63
CA GLU A 56 -16.71 -33.27 -24.40
C GLU A 56 -16.79 -34.74 -24.89
N THR A 57 -18.00 -35.31 -24.94
CA THR A 57 -18.20 -36.68 -25.44
C THR A 57 -18.13 -36.76 -26.97
N GLU A 58 -18.61 -35.75 -27.70
CA GLU A 58 -18.46 -35.66 -29.16
C GLU A 58 -17.03 -35.30 -29.60
N GLN A 59 -16.32 -34.46 -28.83
CA GLN A 59 -14.93 -34.09 -29.14
C GLN A 59 -13.96 -35.26 -28.93
N GLN A 60 -14.18 -36.13 -27.93
CA GLN A 60 -13.38 -37.34 -27.72
C GLN A 60 -13.57 -38.42 -28.79
N GLU A 61 -14.72 -38.46 -29.47
CA GLU A 61 -14.95 -39.36 -30.61
C GLU A 61 -14.33 -38.82 -31.91
N MET A 62 -14.21 -37.50 -32.08
CA MET A 62 -13.52 -36.90 -33.23
C MET A 62 -11.99 -36.97 -33.14
N ASP A 63 -11.40 -36.77 -31.95
CA ASP A 63 -9.94 -36.76 -31.78
C ASP A 63 -9.28 -38.16 -31.94
N GLN A 64 -10.07 -39.25 -31.92
CA GLN A 64 -9.58 -40.60 -32.26
C GLN A 64 -9.54 -40.88 -33.77
N ALA A 65 -10.12 -40.03 -34.61
CA ALA A 65 -10.19 -40.22 -36.06
C ALA A 65 -9.14 -39.42 -36.85
N GLU A 66 -8.41 -38.49 -36.22
CA GLU A 66 -7.53 -37.55 -36.91
C GLU A 66 -6.06 -37.66 -36.43
N GLN A 67 -5.46 -38.85 -36.60
CA GLN A 67 -4.00 -39.02 -36.64
C GLN A 67 -3.58 -39.36 -38.07
N VAL A 68 -3.53 -38.36 -38.95
CA VAL A 68 -2.79 -38.40 -40.22
C VAL A 68 -2.04 -37.09 -40.40
N GLU A 69 -0.73 -37.24 -40.66
CA GLU A 69 0.30 -36.26 -40.96
C GLU A 69 -0.14 -34.90 -41.52
N VAL A 70 0.32 -33.81 -40.88
CA VAL A 70 0.69 -32.58 -41.61
C VAL A 70 1.88 -31.87 -40.93
N THR A 71 2.97 -31.76 -41.68
CA THR A 71 4.12 -30.87 -41.46
C THR A 71 3.79 -29.44 -41.88
N TYR A 72 4.18 -28.43 -41.09
CA TYR A 72 4.28 -27.06 -41.58
C TYR A 72 5.51 -26.35 -41.02
N ASP A 73 6.43 -26.05 -41.93
CA ASP A 73 7.35 -24.92 -41.90
C ASP A 73 6.56 -23.61 -42.05
N HIS A 74 6.79 -22.62 -41.17
CA HIS A 74 7.03 -21.24 -41.58
C HIS A 74 7.58 -20.35 -40.44
N PRO A 75 8.49 -19.40 -40.75
CA PRO A 75 9.17 -18.55 -39.77
C PRO A 75 8.40 -17.26 -39.51
N MET A 76 8.33 -16.83 -38.24
CA MET A 76 7.81 -15.52 -37.86
C MET A 76 8.97 -14.57 -37.52
N TYR A 77 9.12 -13.56 -38.38
CA TYR A 77 9.91 -12.35 -38.19
C TYR A 77 9.54 -11.64 -36.88
N PHE A 78 10.54 -11.37 -36.04
CA PHE A 78 10.52 -10.23 -35.13
C PHE A 78 11.87 -9.53 -35.23
N ASP A 79 11.87 -8.45 -36.02
CA ASP A 79 13.00 -7.55 -36.19
C ASP A 79 12.96 -6.54 -35.03
N PHE A 80 13.93 -6.61 -34.12
CA PHE A 80 14.21 -5.53 -33.17
C PHE A 80 15.71 -5.26 -33.23
N GLN A 81 16.06 -4.17 -33.90
CA GLN A 81 17.43 -3.71 -34.07
C GLN A 81 18.07 -3.40 -32.71
N LEU A 82 19.09 -4.17 -32.37
CA LEU A 82 20.07 -3.89 -31.33
C LEU A 82 21.42 -3.71 -32.02
N GLU A 83 21.70 -2.48 -32.40
CA GLU A 83 23.00 -1.95 -32.79
C GLU A 83 23.15 -0.65 -32.00
N ASN A 84 24.20 -0.28 -31.28
CA ASN A 84 25.58 -0.69 -31.16
C ASN A 84 26.03 -0.26 -29.75
N TYR A 85 26.83 -1.04 -29.03
CA TYR A 85 27.94 -0.52 -28.18
C TYR A 85 28.76 -1.71 -27.65
N VAL A 86 29.74 -2.12 -28.47
CA VAL A 86 30.94 -2.80 -28.01
C VAL A 86 32.10 -1.99 -28.55
N GLN A 87 32.94 -1.44 -27.66
CA GLN A 87 34.38 -1.34 -27.89
C GLN A 87 35.10 -1.00 -26.57
N MET A 88 35.91 -1.97 -26.11
CA MET A 88 37.29 -1.88 -25.56
C MET A 88 37.50 -1.02 -24.30
N SER A 89 38.27 -1.38 -23.26
CA SER A 89 39.29 -2.40 -22.91
C SER A 89 39.79 -2.02 -21.49
N PRO A 90 40.84 -2.60 -20.87
CA PRO A 90 41.26 -4.00 -20.77
C PRO A 90 41.62 -4.41 -19.31
N ASN A 91 41.86 -5.72 -19.12
CA ASN A 91 42.84 -6.36 -18.24
C ASN A 91 43.17 -5.74 -16.87
N LEU A 92 42.80 -6.47 -15.81
CA LEU A 92 43.63 -6.61 -14.62
C LEU A 92 43.47 -8.04 -14.06
N ALA A 93 44.49 -8.85 -14.34
CA ALA A 93 44.78 -10.06 -13.59
C ALA A 93 45.37 -9.66 -12.24
N ILE A 94 44.78 -10.10 -11.14
CA ILE A 94 45.49 -10.22 -9.86
C ILE A 94 45.12 -11.56 -9.24
N ASP A 95 46.19 -12.15 -8.75
CA ASP A 95 46.43 -13.48 -8.25
C ASP A 95 45.73 -13.77 -6.90
N ASP A 96 45.79 -15.06 -6.63
CA ASP A 96 45.26 -15.92 -5.58
C ASP A 96 45.61 -15.51 -4.13
N GLN A 97 44.93 -16.21 -3.19
CA GLN A 97 45.20 -16.31 -1.74
C GLN A 97 44.58 -15.26 -0.79
N GLN A 98 43.48 -15.64 -0.14
CA GLN A 98 43.44 -15.95 1.31
C GLN A 98 41.98 -16.12 1.78
N GLN A 99 41.61 -17.36 2.12
CA GLN A 99 40.51 -17.64 3.03
C GLN A 99 40.96 -17.36 4.48
N PRO A 100 40.01 -17.08 5.38
CA PRO A 100 39.95 -17.96 6.55
C PRO A 100 38.54 -18.44 6.87
N ALA A 101 38.52 -19.71 7.25
CA ALA A 101 37.43 -20.41 7.90
C ALA A 101 37.03 -19.72 9.21
N TRP A 102 35.73 -19.63 9.46
CA TRP A 102 35.18 -19.56 10.82
C TRP A 102 34.17 -20.68 10.99
N GLY A 103 34.66 -21.75 11.62
CA GLY A 103 33.86 -22.82 12.16
C GLY A 103 33.20 -22.43 13.47
N ALA A 104 32.19 -23.22 13.80
CA ALA A 104 31.36 -23.16 14.98
C ALA A 104 32.12 -23.22 16.31
N THR A 105 31.60 -22.52 17.31
CA THR A 105 31.67 -22.96 18.71
C THR A 105 30.31 -22.76 19.37
N ALA A 106 29.82 -23.88 19.90
CA ALA A 106 28.62 -24.01 20.71
C ALA A 106 28.84 -23.55 22.16
N GLU A 107 27.72 -23.32 22.84
CA GLU A 107 27.45 -23.69 24.24
C GLU A 107 28.46 -23.31 25.35
N ALA A 108 28.08 -22.34 26.19
CA ALA A 108 28.11 -22.45 27.66
C ALA A 108 27.52 -21.20 28.31
N GLY A 109 26.72 -21.36 29.36
CA GLY A 109 26.51 -20.28 30.35
C GLY A 109 25.08 -20.03 30.83
N VAL A 110 24.37 -21.07 31.25
CA VAL A 110 23.18 -20.97 32.11
C VAL A 110 23.63 -21.21 33.57
N GLN A 111 23.20 -20.31 34.48
CA GLN A 111 23.10 -20.39 35.96
C GLN A 111 23.95 -19.45 36.81
N CYS A 112 23.29 -19.06 37.92
CA CYS A 112 23.71 -18.32 39.12
C CYS A 112 23.66 -16.77 39.00
N ALA A 113 22.99 -16.01 39.87
CA ALA A 113 22.39 -16.31 41.15
C ALA A 113 21.26 -15.33 41.48
N THR A 114 20.18 -15.87 42.01
CA THR A 114 19.25 -15.23 42.95
C THR A 114 20.01 -14.74 44.19
N GLN A 115 19.84 -13.46 44.57
CA GLN A 115 19.75 -12.95 45.95
C GLN A 115 19.99 -11.42 45.93
N THR A 116 18.92 -10.66 46.21
CA THR A 116 18.89 -9.50 47.11
C THR A 116 17.49 -8.91 47.09
N THR A 117 16.60 -9.53 47.86
CA THR A 117 15.46 -8.87 48.49
C THR A 117 15.87 -8.53 49.91
N GLU A 118 15.33 -7.41 50.43
CA GLU A 118 15.43 -6.91 51.81
C GLU A 118 16.62 -5.99 52.14
N ALA A 119 16.48 -4.73 51.74
CA ALA A 119 16.84 -3.58 52.59
C ALA A 119 16.17 -2.31 52.04
N SER A 120 15.70 -1.44 52.94
CA SER A 120 15.21 -0.07 52.67
C SER A 120 13.71 0.11 52.35
N THR A 121 12.85 -0.40 53.22
CA THR A 121 11.77 0.46 53.73
C THR A 121 12.42 1.50 54.66
N GLN A 122 11.98 2.76 54.56
CA GLN A 122 12.34 3.88 55.45
C GLN A 122 13.48 4.82 55.00
N THR A 123 13.33 5.43 53.81
CA THR A 123 13.92 6.76 53.53
C THR A 123 12.92 7.64 52.77
N GLY A 124 12.34 8.60 53.51
CA GLY A 124 12.17 9.99 53.08
C GLY A 124 11.44 10.28 51.77
N TRP A 125 10.16 10.66 51.90
CA TRP A 125 9.51 11.61 51.01
C TRP A 125 10.28 12.95 51.03
N SER A 126 11.28 13.11 50.18
CA SER A 126 12.05 14.37 50.06
C SER A 126 12.83 14.48 48.75
N ILE A 127 12.37 13.87 47.65
CA ILE A 127 13.00 14.05 46.33
C ILE A 127 11.91 14.34 45.30
N ASN A 128 11.93 15.59 44.81
CA ASN A 128 11.34 16.12 43.57
C ASN A 128 10.59 17.46 43.70
N ALA A 129 11.09 18.39 44.51
CA ALA A 129 10.80 19.81 44.30
C ALA A 129 11.68 20.42 43.19
N ALA A 130 12.97 20.05 43.11
CA ALA A 130 13.91 20.60 42.14
C ALA A 130 13.65 20.12 40.69
N GLY A 131 13.29 18.85 40.49
CA GLY A 131 13.00 18.29 39.16
C GLY A 131 11.72 18.86 38.53
N ASN A 132 10.73 19.25 39.36
CA ASN A 132 9.53 19.91 38.87
C ASN A 132 9.80 21.37 38.48
N SER A 133 10.68 22.07 39.21
CA SER A 133 11.03 23.47 38.90
C SER A 133 11.64 23.62 37.50
N ALA A 134 12.56 22.72 37.12
CA ALA A 134 13.20 22.74 35.81
C ALA A 134 12.19 22.48 34.67
N LEU A 135 11.20 21.61 34.89
CA LEU A 135 10.14 21.35 33.91
C LEU A 135 9.17 22.54 33.78
N TYR A 136 8.88 23.25 34.86
CA TYR A 136 8.07 24.47 34.81
C TYR A 136 8.80 25.62 34.10
N GLU A 137 10.11 25.79 34.35
CA GLU A 137 10.95 26.78 33.66
C GLU A 137 11.05 26.47 32.16
N ALA A 138 11.32 25.22 31.78
CA ALA A 138 11.37 24.82 30.37
C ALA A 138 10.02 25.03 29.66
N ASN A 139 8.91 24.73 30.33
CA ASN A 139 7.57 24.97 29.77
C ASN A 139 7.26 26.48 29.65
N PHE A 140 7.70 27.29 30.60
CA PHE A 140 7.56 28.75 30.56
C PHE A 140 8.36 29.37 29.42
N GLU A 141 9.62 28.96 29.23
CA GLU A 141 10.46 29.39 28.10
C GLU A 141 9.84 29.01 26.75
N LEU A 142 9.30 27.79 26.64
CA LEU A 142 8.66 27.31 25.43
C LEU A 142 7.39 28.10 25.10
N GLN A 143 6.57 28.42 26.11
CA GLN A 143 5.40 29.29 25.93
C GLN A 143 5.79 30.72 25.52
N HIS A 144 6.85 31.27 26.11
CA HIS A 144 7.37 32.59 25.74
C HIS A 144 7.89 32.60 24.30
N ARG A 145 8.60 31.55 23.87
CA ARG A 145 9.10 31.41 22.50
C ARG A 145 7.96 31.30 21.48
N VAL A 146 6.90 30.54 21.79
CA VAL A 146 5.69 30.47 20.96
C VAL A 146 5.01 31.83 20.84
N ALA A 147 4.94 32.62 21.91
CA ALA A 147 4.38 33.97 21.87
C ALA A 147 5.21 34.91 20.97
N GLN A 148 6.54 34.84 21.03
CA GLN A 148 7.43 35.61 20.15
C GLN A 148 7.24 35.24 18.67
N LEU A 149 7.18 33.95 18.34
CA LEU A 149 6.97 33.48 16.98
C LEU A 149 5.60 33.93 16.42
N ARG A 150 4.55 33.94 17.24
CA ARG A 150 3.24 34.48 16.85
C ARG A 150 3.29 35.97 16.52
N LYS A 151 4.07 36.75 17.27
CA LYS A 151 4.27 38.18 17.00
C LYS A 151 5.00 38.39 15.67
N GLN A 152 6.07 37.63 15.43
CA GLN A 152 6.82 37.68 14.17
C GLN A 152 5.96 37.29 12.96
N LEU A 153 5.15 36.24 13.08
CA LEU A 153 4.24 35.83 12.01
C LEU A 153 3.20 36.91 11.69
N ALA A 154 2.62 37.54 12.71
CA ALA A 154 1.66 38.64 12.51
C ALA A 154 2.30 39.85 11.84
N GLU A 155 3.57 40.13 12.13
CA GLU A 155 4.34 41.21 11.50
C GLU A 155 4.65 40.90 10.03
N LEU A 156 5.06 39.67 9.73
CA LEU A 156 5.25 39.20 8.35
C LEU A 156 3.95 39.26 7.53
N GLN A 157 2.82 38.89 8.14
CA GLN A 157 1.51 39.00 7.49
C GLN A 157 1.12 40.45 7.21
N ARG A 158 1.41 41.38 8.12
CA ARG A 158 1.21 42.82 7.88
C ARG A 158 2.09 43.33 6.75
N THR A 159 3.37 42.95 6.71
CA THR A 159 4.26 43.36 5.62
C THR A 159 3.84 42.76 4.28
N ALA A 160 3.34 41.51 4.25
CA ALA A 160 2.84 40.89 3.03
C ALA A 160 1.58 41.58 2.49
N LEU A 161 0.70 42.06 3.38
CA LEU A 161 -0.48 42.84 2.99
C LEU A 161 -0.14 44.24 2.46
N LEU A 162 0.99 44.82 2.87
CA LEU A 162 1.46 46.13 2.37
C LEU A 162 2.16 46.04 0.99
N VAL A 163 2.62 44.85 0.59
CA VAL A 163 3.29 44.63 -0.71
C VAL A 163 2.29 44.30 -1.84
N HIS A 164 1.05 43.96 -1.51
CA HIS A 164 -0.03 43.77 -2.48
C HIS A 164 -1.03 44.92 -2.45
N GLU A 165 -0.60 46.12 -2.88
CA GLU A 165 -1.56 47.02 -3.52
C GLU A 165 -1.99 46.37 -4.84
N PRO A 166 -3.29 46.14 -5.07
CA PRO A 166 -3.74 45.59 -6.33
C PRO A 166 -3.48 46.63 -7.43
N GLU A 167 -2.54 46.33 -8.33
CA GLU A 167 -2.49 47.00 -9.62
C GLU A 167 -3.90 47.00 -10.22
N LYS A 168 -4.45 48.20 -10.43
CA LYS A 168 -5.73 48.39 -11.11
C LYS A 168 -5.63 47.65 -12.44
N ARG A 169 -6.37 46.55 -12.57
CA ARG A 169 -6.50 45.85 -13.84
C ARG A 169 -7.07 46.85 -14.85
N PRO A 170 -6.46 47.00 -16.04
CA PRO A 170 -7.10 47.74 -17.11
C PRO A 170 -8.43 47.07 -17.44
N ASN A 171 -9.46 47.89 -17.72
CA ASN A 171 -10.80 47.44 -18.04
C ASN A 171 -10.77 46.39 -19.16
N GLU A 172 -11.19 45.16 -18.83
CA GLU A 172 -11.52 44.12 -19.81
C GLU A 172 -12.91 44.42 -20.40
N ASP A 173 -12.99 45.50 -21.20
CA ASP A 173 -14.04 45.69 -22.19
C ASP A 173 -13.40 45.49 -23.56
N ASP A 174 -13.23 44.23 -23.97
CA ASP A 174 -13.15 43.78 -25.37
C ASP A 174 -12.63 42.34 -25.41
N ASP A 175 -13.53 41.36 -25.30
CA ASP A 175 -13.32 40.00 -25.84
C ASP A 175 -14.62 39.19 -25.78
N LYS A 176 -15.61 39.66 -26.55
CA LYS A 176 -16.77 38.86 -26.93
C LYS A 176 -16.52 38.25 -28.30
N GLU A 177 -15.75 37.16 -28.40
CA GLU A 177 -15.93 36.15 -29.46
C GLU A 177 -14.91 34.99 -29.33
N ASN A 178 -15.30 33.93 -28.60
CA ASN A 178 -14.97 32.55 -28.98
C ASN A 178 -15.59 31.55 -28.00
N LYS A 179 -16.89 31.29 -28.18
CA LYS A 179 -17.59 30.16 -27.57
C LYS A 179 -17.74 29.06 -28.62
N THR A 180 -17.09 27.91 -28.41
CA THR A 180 -17.43 26.69 -29.15
C THR A 180 -18.83 26.17 -28.74
N PRO A 181 -19.52 25.40 -29.61
CA PRO A 181 -20.94 25.04 -29.44
C PRO A 181 -21.30 24.22 -28.19
N LEU A 182 -20.32 23.79 -27.39
CA LEU A 182 -20.52 22.92 -26.23
C LEU A 182 -20.19 23.58 -24.87
N GLY A 183 -20.00 24.90 -24.82
CA GLY A 183 -20.02 25.66 -23.56
C GLY A 183 -18.96 25.26 -22.51
N ARG A 184 -17.90 24.52 -22.87
CA ARG A 184 -16.79 24.21 -21.96
C ARG A 184 -15.62 25.18 -22.19
N PRO A 185 -15.09 25.82 -21.13
CA PRO A 185 -14.00 26.77 -21.26
C PRO A 185 -12.69 26.06 -21.65
N LYS A 186 -12.11 26.42 -22.80
CA LYS A 186 -10.82 25.90 -23.32
C LYS A 186 -9.63 26.16 -22.38
N LYS A 187 -9.68 27.20 -21.54
CA LYS A 187 -8.56 27.61 -20.66
C LYS A 187 -8.10 26.51 -19.68
N ARG A 188 -9.01 25.65 -19.19
CA ARG A 188 -8.67 24.62 -18.19
C ARG A 188 -7.77 23.49 -18.70
N PHE A 189 -7.72 23.24 -20.01
CA PHE A 189 -6.88 22.18 -20.58
C PHE A 189 -5.46 22.66 -20.88
N ALA A 190 -5.28 23.93 -21.25
CA ALA A 190 -3.97 24.53 -21.47
C ALA A 190 -3.17 24.65 -20.15
N GLU A 191 -3.81 25.13 -19.07
CA GLU A 191 -3.15 25.26 -17.75
C GLU A 191 -2.71 23.92 -17.15
N LYS A 192 -3.44 22.83 -17.41
CA LYS A 192 -3.03 21.49 -16.96
C LYS A 192 -1.79 20.98 -17.67
N LYS A 193 -1.62 21.34 -18.95
CA LYS A 193 -0.46 20.94 -19.77
C LYS A 193 0.80 21.70 -19.32
N ASP A 194 0.67 22.99 -19.01
CA ASP A 194 1.76 23.82 -18.51
C ASP A 194 2.19 23.42 -17.07
N ARG A 195 1.26 23.00 -16.20
CA ARG A 195 1.62 22.52 -14.85
C ARG A 195 2.40 21.22 -14.88
N ALA A 196 2.08 20.29 -15.78
CA ALA A 196 2.80 19.03 -15.91
C ALA A 196 4.23 19.23 -16.44
N GLN A 197 4.46 20.28 -17.25
CA GLN A 197 5.78 20.63 -17.77
C GLN A 197 6.68 21.37 -16.76
N ARG A 198 6.14 21.88 -15.65
CA ARG A 198 6.91 22.56 -14.59
C ARG A 198 7.51 21.61 -13.55
N ALA A 199 7.00 20.38 -13.44
CA ALA A 199 7.65 19.38 -12.61
C ALA A 199 8.86 18.85 -13.37
N ASP A 200 10.06 18.95 -12.79
CA ASP A 200 11.25 18.36 -13.39
C ASP A 200 11.01 16.85 -13.60
N PRO A 201 10.92 16.36 -14.85
CA PRO A 201 10.68 14.95 -15.11
C PRO A 201 11.82 14.07 -14.57
N SER A 202 12.97 14.65 -14.22
CA SER A 202 14.11 13.94 -13.64
C SER A 202 13.83 13.35 -12.25
N MET A 203 12.77 13.79 -11.56
CA MET A 203 12.51 13.50 -10.14
C MET A 203 11.14 12.84 -9.87
N THR A 204 10.67 11.98 -10.78
CA THR A 204 9.46 11.18 -10.52
C THR A 204 9.78 10.09 -9.49
N ILE A 205 9.37 10.30 -8.24
CA ILE A 205 9.53 9.34 -7.15
C ILE A 205 8.54 8.20 -7.36
N THR A 206 9.05 6.97 -7.33
CA THR A 206 8.26 5.75 -7.55
C THR A 206 7.75 5.22 -6.20
N PRO A 207 6.43 5.07 -5.98
CA PRO A 207 5.91 4.65 -4.69
C PRO A 207 6.12 3.14 -4.49
N SER A 208 7.29 2.78 -3.94
CA SER A 208 7.80 1.42 -3.80
C SER A 208 6.79 0.44 -3.19
N LEU A 209 6.21 0.79 -2.03
CA LEU A 209 5.26 -0.09 -1.36
C LEU A 209 3.94 -0.23 -2.13
N HIS A 210 3.47 0.82 -2.80
CA HIS A 210 2.30 0.72 -3.67
C HIS A 210 2.60 -0.13 -4.91
N ILE A 211 3.82 -0.11 -5.44
CA ILE A 211 4.18 -0.95 -6.59
C ILE A 211 4.19 -2.43 -6.20
N ILE A 212 4.76 -2.77 -5.04
CA ILE A 212 4.83 -4.15 -4.54
C ILE A 212 3.48 -4.64 -4.01
N ALA A 213 2.80 -3.81 -3.21
CA ALA A 213 1.62 -4.20 -2.45
C ALA A 213 0.28 -3.90 -3.13
N CYS A 214 0.22 -3.07 -4.18
CA CYS A 214 -1.05 -2.83 -4.85
C CYS A 214 -1.46 -3.98 -5.78
N GLN A 215 -2.71 -4.39 -5.62
CA GLN A 215 -3.75 -4.94 -6.54
C GLN A 215 -3.39 -5.71 -7.83
N GLY A 216 -2.25 -5.52 -8.48
CA GLY A 216 -1.89 -6.19 -9.74
C GLY A 216 -1.05 -7.44 -9.53
N VAL A 217 0.21 -7.27 -9.10
CA VAL A 217 1.21 -8.35 -9.15
C VAL A 217 0.97 -9.39 -8.06
N PHE A 218 0.98 -8.98 -6.79
CA PHE A 218 0.72 -9.89 -5.67
C PHE A 218 -0.64 -10.58 -5.82
N PHE A 219 -1.70 -9.81 -6.10
CA PHE A 219 -3.05 -10.36 -6.21
C PHE A 219 -3.22 -11.28 -7.42
N GLY A 220 -2.49 -11.06 -8.51
CA GLY A 220 -2.42 -12.00 -9.62
C GLY A 220 -1.91 -13.36 -9.17
N ILE A 221 -0.73 -13.40 -8.52
CA ILE A 221 -0.14 -14.62 -7.96
C ILE A 221 -1.06 -15.24 -6.89
N PHE A 222 -1.60 -14.41 -5.99
CA PHE A 222 -2.45 -14.87 -4.89
C PHE A 222 -3.80 -15.40 -5.35
N LYS A 223 -4.32 -14.91 -6.49
CA LYS A 223 -5.50 -15.46 -7.15
C LYS A 223 -5.23 -16.87 -7.66
N GLU A 224 -4.04 -17.12 -8.21
CA GLU A 224 -3.63 -18.47 -8.62
C GLU A 224 -3.51 -19.41 -7.42
N LEU A 225 -2.97 -18.94 -6.30
CA LEU A 225 -2.92 -19.69 -5.06
C LEU A 225 -4.33 -20.08 -4.57
N ARG A 226 -5.25 -19.11 -4.53
CA ARG A 226 -6.64 -19.39 -4.14
C ARG A 226 -7.31 -20.37 -5.09
N HIS A 227 -7.12 -20.20 -6.40
CA HIS A 227 -7.67 -21.13 -7.38
C HIS A 227 -7.12 -22.56 -7.20
N LEU A 228 -5.83 -22.70 -6.88
CA LEU A 228 -5.23 -23.98 -6.56
C LEU A 228 -5.85 -24.60 -5.30
N CYS A 229 -6.06 -23.81 -4.22
CA CYS A 229 -6.80 -24.27 -3.04
C CYS A 229 -8.21 -24.75 -3.41
N SER A 230 -8.98 -23.96 -4.17
CA SER A 230 -10.34 -24.31 -4.58
C SER A 230 -10.40 -25.64 -5.33
N ARG A 231 -9.40 -25.92 -6.19
CA ARG A 231 -9.32 -27.18 -6.95
C ARG A 231 -9.05 -28.39 -6.06
N HIS A 232 -8.34 -28.22 -4.95
CA HIS A 232 -8.07 -29.31 -4.00
C HIS A 232 -9.19 -29.50 -2.96
N GLY A 233 -10.07 -28.52 -2.78
CA GLY A 233 -11.26 -28.61 -1.94
C GLY A 233 -11.35 -27.50 -0.88
N THR A 234 -12.52 -27.39 -0.25
CA THR A 234 -12.83 -26.33 0.73
C THR A 234 -11.92 -26.36 1.96
N GLU A 235 -11.45 -27.54 2.37
CA GLU A 235 -10.51 -27.69 3.49
C GLU A 235 -9.20 -26.92 3.27
N TYR A 236 -8.71 -26.89 2.02
CA TYR A 236 -7.49 -26.14 1.67
C TYR A 236 -7.72 -24.63 1.66
N GLU A 237 -8.92 -24.18 1.31
CA GLU A 237 -9.29 -22.77 1.44
C GLU A 237 -9.33 -22.34 2.90
N GLU A 238 -9.93 -23.15 3.78
CA GLU A 238 -9.98 -22.89 5.21
C GLU A 238 -8.59 -22.86 5.84
N GLN A 239 -7.71 -23.80 5.44
CA GLN A 239 -6.31 -23.80 5.87
C GLN A 239 -5.55 -22.56 5.41
N LEU A 240 -5.78 -22.11 4.16
CA LEU A 240 -5.21 -20.85 3.68
C LEU A 240 -5.66 -19.67 4.55
N GLU A 241 -6.96 -19.55 4.84
CA GLU A 241 -7.48 -18.47 5.69
C GLU A 241 -6.94 -18.53 7.12
N MET A 242 -6.77 -19.72 7.69
CA MET A 242 -6.17 -19.91 9.01
C MET A 242 -4.71 -19.42 9.03
N ARG A 243 -3.91 -19.80 8.03
CA ARG A 243 -2.50 -19.42 7.89
C ARG A 243 -2.34 -17.91 7.65
N LEU A 244 -3.21 -17.34 6.83
CA LEU A 244 -3.29 -15.90 6.64
C LEU A 244 -3.60 -15.15 7.94
N ARG A 245 -4.54 -15.66 8.76
CA ARG A 245 -4.82 -15.09 10.09
C ARG A 245 -3.63 -15.19 11.03
N ALA A 246 -2.88 -16.29 10.98
CA ALA A 246 -1.66 -16.45 11.79
C ALA A 246 -0.60 -15.40 11.44
N LEU A 247 -0.53 -14.96 10.18
CA LEU A 247 0.32 -13.85 9.73
C LEU A 247 -0.29 -12.46 10.01
N GLY A 248 -1.45 -12.37 10.64
CA GLY A 248 -2.18 -11.13 10.84
C GLY A 248 -2.75 -10.52 9.55
N ALA A 249 -2.88 -11.32 8.49
CA ALA A 249 -3.41 -10.93 7.19
C ALA A 249 -4.85 -11.42 7.01
N TYR A 250 -5.81 -10.80 7.70
CA TYR A 250 -7.21 -11.19 7.59
C TYR A 250 -8.01 -10.19 6.75
N LYS A 251 -8.92 -10.70 5.92
CA LYS A 251 -9.94 -9.86 5.29
C LYS A 251 -10.94 -9.48 6.35
N ASN A 252 -11.17 -8.19 6.57
CA ASN A 252 -12.28 -7.77 7.41
C ASN A 252 -13.59 -7.85 6.58
N ALA A 253 -14.74 -7.93 7.23
CA ALA A 253 -16.03 -8.08 6.54
C ALA A 253 -16.35 -6.91 5.57
N TRP A 254 -15.68 -5.77 5.73
CA TRP A 254 -15.94 -4.52 5.02
C TRP A 254 -15.02 -4.27 3.82
N TYR A 255 -13.80 -4.81 3.87
CA TYR A 255 -12.74 -4.69 2.89
C TYR A 255 -12.38 -6.11 2.44
N GLN A 256 -12.90 -6.49 1.27
CA GLN A 256 -12.69 -7.80 0.64
C GLN A 256 -11.26 -8.01 0.12
N GLU A 257 -10.39 -7.02 0.33
CA GLU A 257 -9.04 -6.93 -0.21
C GLU A 257 -8.00 -6.83 0.90
N TYR A 258 -6.80 -7.30 0.61
CA TYR A 258 -5.66 -7.17 1.50
C TYR A 258 -5.09 -5.76 1.45
N SER A 259 -4.80 -5.18 2.61
CA SER A 259 -4.06 -3.92 2.70
C SER A 259 -2.57 -4.13 2.43
N GLY A 260 -1.82 -3.05 2.19
CA GLY A 260 -0.37 -3.15 2.05
C GLY A 260 0.32 -3.77 3.27
N TYR A 261 -0.23 -3.54 4.46
CA TYR A 261 0.21 -4.19 5.70
C TYR A 261 0.03 -5.72 5.66
N HIS A 262 -1.14 -6.21 5.21
CA HIS A 262 -1.38 -7.64 5.08
C HIS A 262 -0.44 -8.29 4.06
N VAL A 263 -0.28 -7.69 2.89
CA VAL A 263 0.65 -8.18 1.85
C VAL A 263 2.07 -8.25 2.41
N ARG A 264 2.50 -7.20 3.14
CA ARG A 264 3.82 -7.16 3.76
C ARG A 264 4.06 -8.32 4.72
N ASN A 265 3.06 -8.69 5.52
CA ASN A 265 3.17 -9.80 6.46
C ASN A 265 3.19 -11.15 5.74
N ILE A 266 2.40 -11.30 4.66
CA ILE A 266 2.42 -12.52 3.82
C ILE A 266 3.80 -12.73 3.17
N LEU A 267 4.45 -11.65 2.76
CA LEU A 267 5.73 -11.70 2.06
C LEU A 267 6.95 -11.63 3.00
N ARG A 268 6.78 -11.48 4.31
CA ARG A 268 7.91 -11.37 5.25
C ARG A 268 8.36 -12.72 5.78
N GLY A 269 9.67 -12.89 5.95
CA GLY A 269 10.25 -14.10 6.54
C GLY A 269 9.84 -15.35 5.77
N GLY A 270 9.40 -16.39 6.50
CA GLY A 270 8.88 -17.63 5.92
C GLY A 270 7.43 -17.55 5.41
N GLY A 271 6.85 -16.36 5.27
CA GLY A 271 5.45 -16.16 4.86
C GLY A 271 5.05 -16.87 3.55
N PRO A 272 5.81 -16.75 2.44
CA PRO A 272 5.54 -17.48 1.19
C PRO A 272 5.42 -18.99 1.37
N MET A 273 6.36 -19.60 2.09
CA MET A 273 6.33 -21.03 2.41
C MET A 273 5.12 -21.35 3.30
N HIS A 274 4.89 -20.55 4.34
CA HIS A 274 3.77 -20.76 5.27
C HIS A 274 2.41 -20.76 4.57
N VAL A 275 2.21 -19.95 3.52
CA VAL A 275 0.93 -19.92 2.78
C VAL A 275 0.84 -20.93 1.64
N THR A 276 1.85 -21.78 1.44
CA THR A 276 1.88 -22.79 0.35
C THR A 276 2.23 -24.21 0.79
N GLU A 277 2.86 -24.40 1.96
CA GLU A 277 3.37 -25.69 2.44
C GLU A 277 2.31 -26.75 2.72
N PHE A 278 1.08 -26.34 3.02
CA PHE A 278 -0.02 -27.26 3.30
C PHE A 278 -0.65 -27.85 2.04
N LEU A 279 -0.37 -27.25 0.86
CA LEU A 279 -0.84 -27.78 -0.41
C LEU A 279 0.02 -28.98 -0.83
N PRO A 280 -0.56 -29.98 -1.52
CA PRO A 280 0.20 -31.07 -2.10
C PRO A 280 1.29 -30.57 -3.04
N GLN A 281 2.44 -31.24 -3.04
CA GLN A 281 3.53 -30.92 -3.96
C GLN A 281 3.05 -31.04 -5.41
N SER A 282 3.25 -29.98 -6.18
CA SER A 282 2.91 -29.92 -7.60
C SER A 282 3.71 -28.82 -8.29
N PRO A 283 3.99 -28.93 -9.59
CA PRO A 283 4.68 -27.88 -10.33
C PRO A 283 3.96 -26.52 -10.23
N ARG A 284 2.63 -26.51 -10.14
CA ARG A 284 1.87 -25.25 -10.01
C ARG A 284 2.08 -24.61 -8.64
N ARG A 285 2.06 -25.39 -7.55
CA ARG A 285 2.37 -24.91 -6.20
C ARG A 285 3.78 -24.31 -6.15
N ASP A 286 4.77 -25.04 -6.68
CA ASP A 286 6.17 -24.64 -6.59
C ASP A 286 6.44 -23.36 -7.39
N ASN A 287 5.79 -23.20 -8.55
CA ASN A 287 5.84 -21.94 -9.31
C ASN A 287 5.21 -20.76 -8.57
N ILE A 288 4.12 -20.97 -7.82
CA ILE A 288 3.50 -19.94 -6.99
C ILE A 288 4.42 -19.56 -5.83
N LEU A 289 4.99 -20.55 -5.14
CA LEU A 289 5.95 -20.33 -4.05
C LEU A 289 7.14 -19.51 -4.53
N MET A 290 7.78 -19.92 -5.63
CA MET A 290 8.92 -19.20 -6.22
C MET A 290 8.55 -17.76 -6.59
N ALA A 291 7.37 -17.53 -7.17
CA ALA A 291 6.91 -16.18 -7.48
C ALA A 291 6.72 -15.32 -6.22
N LEU A 292 6.16 -15.90 -5.15
CA LEU A 292 5.99 -15.21 -3.86
C LEU A 292 7.33 -14.94 -3.16
N GLU A 293 8.29 -15.86 -3.24
CA GLU A 293 9.64 -15.69 -2.68
C GLU A 293 10.45 -14.61 -3.40
N LEU A 294 10.40 -14.61 -4.74
CA LEU A 294 11.02 -13.55 -5.53
C LEU A 294 10.37 -12.19 -5.23
N LEU A 295 9.04 -12.12 -5.12
CA LEU A 295 8.34 -10.89 -4.76
C LEU A 295 8.65 -10.45 -3.32
N ALA A 296 8.81 -11.39 -2.38
CA ALA A 296 9.25 -11.13 -1.01
C ALA A 296 10.67 -10.55 -0.97
N LYS A 297 11.58 -11.10 -1.78
CA LYS A 297 12.94 -10.58 -1.93
C LYS A 297 12.93 -9.19 -2.58
N LEU A 298 12.10 -8.94 -3.59
CA LEU A 298 11.92 -7.57 -4.10
C LEU A 298 11.44 -6.63 -2.98
N GLN A 299 10.43 -7.05 -2.20
CA GLN A 299 9.93 -6.25 -1.08
C GLN A 299 11.01 -5.89 -0.05
N SER A 300 12.01 -6.75 0.16
CA SER A 300 13.06 -6.49 1.15
C SER A 300 13.98 -5.33 0.76
N PHE A 301 14.07 -4.94 -0.52
CA PHE A 301 14.80 -3.74 -0.97
C PHE A 301 14.01 -2.44 -0.78
N ALA A 302 12.70 -2.51 -0.51
CA ALA A 302 11.87 -1.35 -0.21
C ALA A 302 12.02 -0.89 1.26
N VAL A 303 13.26 -0.76 1.73
CA VAL A 303 13.62 -0.23 3.04
C VAL A 303 13.75 1.29 3.01
N ALA A 304 13.52 1.93 4.15
CA ALA A 304 13.69 3.37 4.33
C ALA A 304 15.17 3.73 4.55
N ASP A 305 16.04 3.26 3.66
CA ASP A 305 17.49 3.41 3.76
C ASP A 305 18.13 3.46 2.36
N LEU A 306 19.40 3.83 2.30
CA LEU A 306 20.25 3.70 1.11
C LEU A 306 20.61 2.24 0.88
N LEU A 307 20.65 1.85 -0.40
CA LEU A 307 21.08 0.54 -0.84
C LEU A 307 22.56 0.59 -1.21
N SER A 308 23.31 -0.40 -0.74
CA SER A 308 24.69 -0.64 -1.19
C SER A 308 24.73 -1.07 -2.66
N ALA A 309 25.90 -0.95 -3.29
CA ALA A 309 26.10 -1.37 -4.69
C ALA A 309 25.71 -2.84 -4.91
N ASP A 310 26.06 -3.72 -3.97
CA ASP A 310 25.72 -5.15 -4.02
C ASP A 310 24.20 -5.35 -3.90
N GLN A 311 23.52 -4.64 -3.00
CA GLN A 311 22.06 -4.69 -2.90
C GLN A 311 21.36 -4.19 -4.16
N ILE A 312 21.91 -3.18 -4.84
CA ILE A 312 21.37 -2.69 -6.12
C ILE A 312 21.54 -3.74 -7.22
N ALA A 313 22.72 -4.38 -7.28
CA ALA A 313 22.97 -5.47 -8.23
C ALA A 313 22.02 -6.66 -7.98
N ASP A 314 21.85 -7.05 -6.72
CA ASP A 314 20.93 -8.10 -6.29
C ASP A 314 19.46 -7.74 -6.57
N PHE A 315 19.07 -6.48 -6.38
CA PHE A 315 17.73 -6.02 -6.70
C PHE A 315 17.46 -6.16 -8.19
N ARG A 316 18.38 -5.73 -9.05
CA ARG A 316 18.26 -5.88 -10.51
C ARG A 316 18.17 -7.34 -10.92
N ALA A 317 19.07 -8.19 -10.43
CA ALA A 317 19.07 -9.62 -10.73
C ALA A 317 17.76 -10.29 -10.28
N THR A 318 17.26 -9.95 -9.09
CA THR A 318 15.99 -10.47 -8.58
C THR A 318 14.80 -10.00 -9.41
N ALA A 319 14.81 -8.75 -9.87
CA ALA A 319 13.75 -8.19 -10.71
C ALA A 319 13.70 -8.88 -12.08
N ASP A 320 14.86 -9.18 -12.67
CA ASP A 320 14.97 -9.92 -13.92
C ASP A 320 14.51 -11.37 -13.77
N GLN A 321 14.93 -12.06 -12.70
CA GLN A 321 14.47 -13.42 -12.40
C GLN A 321 12.94 -13.46 -12.20
N PHE A 322 12.41 -12.51 -11.43
CA PHE A 322 10.97 -12.37 -11.22
C PHE A 322 10.22 -12.12 -12.53
N ARG A 323 10.76 -11.27 -13.40
CA ARG A 323 10.17 -10.98 -14.72
C ARG A 323 10.09 -12.24 -15.58
N VAL A 324 11.19 -12.97 -15.71
CA VAL A 324 11.26 -14.20 -16.51
C VAL A 324 10.25 -15.23 -15.96
N HIS A 325 10.30 -15.49 -14.66
CA HIS A 325 9.41 -16.46 -14.00
C HIS A 325 7.92 -16.11 -14.19
N MET A 326 7.56 -14.84 -14.03
CA MET A 326 6.19 -14.37 -14.23
C MET A 326 5.75 -14.48 -15.71
N LEU A 327 6.63 -14.20 -16.66
CA LEU A 327 6.35 -14.36 -18.09
C LEU A 327 6.28 -15.83 -18.52
N GLU A 328 6.88 -16.76 -17.79
CA GLU A 328 6.79 -18.19 -18.11
C GLU A 328 5.50 -18.80 -17.53
N HIS A 329 5.18 -18.51 -16.26
CA HIS A 329 4.13 -19.23 -15.53
C HIS A 329 2.85 -18.43 -15.27
N PHE A 330 2.89 -17.10 -15.44
CA PHE A 330 1.85 -16.17 -15.00
C PHE A 330 1.61 -15.02 -15.99
N ARG A 331 1.76 -15.26 -17.31
CA ARG A 331 1.66 -14.25 -18.38
C ARG A 331 0.46 -13.32 -18.26
N ARG A 332 -0.71 -13.85 -17.90
CA ARG A 332 -1.97 -13.08 -17.75
C ARG A 332 -1.86 -11.94 -16.74
N HIS A 333 -0.94 -12.01 -15.79
CA HIS A 333 -0.74 -11.02 -14.72
C HIS A 333 0.39 -10.01 -15.02
N CYS A 334 1.09 -10.16 -16.15
CA CYS A 334 2.26 -9.35 -16.52
C CYS A 334 1.92 -8.05 -17.28
N SER A 335 0.67 -7.84 -17.69
CA SER A 335 0.26 -6.67 -18.49
C SER A 335 0.01 -5.40 -17.67
N THR A 336 0.19 -5.45 -16.35
CA THR A 336 -0.08 -4.29 -15.50
C THR A 336 1.07 -3.27 -15.54
N SER A 337 0.73 -1.97 -15.53
CA SER A 337 1.74 -0.92 -15.43
C SER A 337 2.62 -1.06 -14.19
N LYS A 338 2.08 -1.60 -13.10
CA LYS A 338 2.83 -1.89 -11.86
C LYS A 338 3.86 -2.98 -12.04
N PHE A 339 3.52 -4.07 -12.75
CA PHE A 339 4.49 -5.12 -13.08
C PHE A 339 5.63 -4.54 -13.92
N HIS A 340 5.31 -3.84 -15.01
CA HIS A 340 6.30 -3.22 -15.88
C HIS A 340 7.22 -2.28 -15.10
N HIS A 341 6.64 -1.47 -14.23
CA HIS A 341 7.39 -0.54 -13.41
C HIS A 341 8.31 -1.24 -12.40
N LEU A 342 7.82 -2.29 -11.74
CA LEU A 342 8.60 -3.08 -10.77
C LEU A 342 9.83 -3.72 -11.42
N VAL A 343 9.70 -4.27 -12.63
CA VAL A 343 10.77 -5.05 -13.26
C VAL A 343 11.70 -4.22 -14.14
N HIS A 344 11.26 -3.06 -14.65
CA HIS A 344 12.08 -2.23 -15.55
C HIS A 344 12.51 -0.89 -14.93
N HIS A 345 11.61 -0.20 -14.24
CA HIS A 345 11.89 1.17 -13.78
C HIS A 345 12.45 1.21 -12.36
N ALA A 346 11.97 0.36 -11.46
CA ALA A 346 12.43 0.35 -10.08
C ALA A 346 13.93 0.01 -9.93
N PRO A 347 14.50 -0.98 -10.66
CA PRO A 347 15.94 -1.25 -10.60
C PRO A 347 16.79 -0.09 -11.14
N GLU A 348 16.38 0.53 -12.25
CA GLU A 348 17.09 1.69 -12.81
C GLU A 348 16.99 2.92 -11.90
N PHE A 349 15.84 3.12 -11.25
CA PHE A 349 15.67 4.14 -10.23
C PHE A 349 16.62 3.92 -9.05
N ALA A 350 16.67 2.70 -8.50
CA ALA A 350 17.57 2.35 -7.39
C ALA A 350 19.05 2.52 -7.78
N LYS A 351 19.42 2.16 -9.01
CA LYS A 351 20.77 2.38 -9.55
C LYS A 351 21.12 3.87 -9.64
N LYS A 352 20.19 4.70 -10.10
CA LYS A 352 20.42 6.14 -10.27
C LYS A 352 20.45 6.89 -8.95
N HIS A 353 19.59 6.53 -8.00
CA HIS A 353 19.35 7.30 -6.79
C HIS A 353 19.92 6.67 -5.51
N GLY A 354 20.35 5.40 -5.56
CA GLY A 354 20.88 4.69 -4.41
C GLY A 354 19.81 4.25 -3.40
N PHE A 355 18.51 4.39 -3.70
CA PHE A 355 17.42 3.96 -2.83
C PHE A 355 16.17 3.64 -3.62
N TRP A 356 15.22 2.96 -2.97
CA TRP A 356 13.88 2.73 -3.51
C TRP A 356 12.77 2.92 -2.47
N GLY A 357 12.98 2.50 -1.22
CA GLY A 357 12.00 2.67 -0.14
C GLY A 357 12.10 3.97 0.66
N LEU A 358 13.22 4.71 0.53
CA LEU A 358 13.52 5.88 1.36
C LEU A 358 12.46 6.98 1.27
N LEU A 359 11.99 7.30 0.04
CA LEU A 359 10.97 8.32 -0.20
C LEU A 359 9.57 7.72 -0.40
N SER A 360 9.26 6.63 0.30
CA SER A 360 7.94 6.00 0.19
C SER A 360 6.80 6.92 0.69
N GLU A 361 5.60 6.71 0.16
CA GLU A 361 4.38 7.44 0.57
C GLU A 361 3.82 6.99 1.94
N GLN A 362 4.43 5.97 2.54
CA GLN A 362 3.97 5.35 3.78
C GLN A 362 3.86 6.31 4.98
N PRO A 363 4.79 7.28 5.18
CA PRO A 363 4.62 8.29 6.22
C PRO A 363 3.37 9.15 6.01
N VAL A 364 3.05 9.48 4.75
CA VAL A 364 1.85 10.27 4.40
C VAL A 364 0.57 9.45 4.65
N GLU A 365 0.58 8.15 4.35
CA GLU A 365 -0.55 7.26 4.68
C GLU A 365 -0.82 7.17 6.18
N LYS A 366 0.24 7.05 7.00
CA LYS A 366 0.11 7.09 8.46
C LYS A 366 -0.45 8.44 8.93
N PHE A 367 0.01 9.52 8.32
CA PHE A 367 -0.48 10.85 8.60
C PHE A 367 -1.97 11.00 8.26
N HIS A 368 -2.46 10.42 7.16
CA HIS A 368 -3.88 10.40 6.82
C HIS A 368 -4.75 9.74 7.89
N ALA A 369 -4.29 8.63 8.49
CA ALA A 369 -5.01 7.97 9.57
C ALA A 369 -5.15 8.89 10.80
N LEU A 370 -4.05 9.53 11.22
CA LEU A 370 -4.03 10.48 12.31
C LEU A 370 -4.95 11.70 12.05
N PHE A 371 -4.95 12.20 10.81
CA PHE A 371 -5.82 13.30 10.40
C PHE A 371 -7.30 12.89 10.48
N ASN A 372 -7.65 11.67 10.06
CA ASN A 372 -9.01 11.15 10.15
C ASN A 372 -9.48 11.00 11.60
N ASP A 373 -8.60 10.60 12.51
CA ASP A 373 -8.92 10.54 13.94
C ASP A 373 -9.20 11.95 14.52
N ASP A 374 -8.47 12.96 14.07
CA ASP A 374 -8.71 14.35 14.47
C ASP A 374 -10.04 14.89 13.91
N LEU A 375 -10.36 14.55 12.64
CA LEU A 375 -11.66 14.84 12.05
C LEU A 375 -12.80 14.21 12.88
N ALA A 376 -12.65 12.94 13.25
CA ALA A 376 -13.64 12.24 14.07
C ALA A 376 -13.80 12.88 15.46
N ARG A 377 -12.69 13.31 16.08
CA ARG A 377 -12.70 14.01 17.38
C ARG A 377 -13.48 15.33 17.33
N LYS A 378 -13.52 15.99 16.17
CA LYS A 378 -14.27 17.24 15.94
C LYS A 378 -15.57 17.05 15.15
N ALA A 379 -16.08 15.83 15.02
CA ALA A 379 -17.30 15.55 14.26
C ALA A 379 -18.55 16.29 14.75
N ASN A 380 -18.57 16.77 16.00
CA ASN A 380 -19.67 17.55 16.57
C ASN A 380 -19.57 19.07 16.29
N THR A 381 -18.45 19.55 15.75
CA THR A 381 -18.29 20.93 15.33
C THR A 381 -19.02 21.14 14.00
N LYS A 382 -19.80 22.23 13.88
CA LYS A 382 -20.57 22.51 12.65
C LYS A 382 -19.76 23.25 11.58
N ASP A 383 -18.77 24.03 11.99
CA ASP A 383 -17.94 24.79 11.07
C ASP A 383 -16.77 23.95 10.56
N LEU A 384 -16.73 23.76 9.24
CA LEU A 384 -15.65 23.05 8.56
C LEU A 384 -14.32 23.76 8.70
N HIS A 385 -14.32 25.10 8.71
CA HIS A 385 -13.08 25.87 8.86
C HIS A 385 -12.41 25.55 10.20
N ASP A 386 -13.17 25.60 11.29
CA ASP A 386 -12.68 25.24 12.63
C ASP A 386 -12.17 23.80 12.71
N ILE A 387 -12.86 22.85 12.06
CA ILE A 387 -12.42 21.45 12.00
C ILE A 387 -11.06 21.34 11.30
N LEU A 388 -10.92 21.94 10.12
CA LEU A 388 -9.68 21.86 9.35
C LEU A 388 -8.53 22.59 10.04
N MET A 389 -8.78 23.75 10.63
CA MET A 389 -7.78 24.50 11.40
C MET A 389 -7.33 23.72 12.64
N PHE A 390 -8.24 23.01 13.30
CA PHE A 390 -7.88 22.09 14.38
C PHE A 390 -6.97 20.98 13.89
N CYS A 391 -7.37 20.24 12.84
CA CYS A 391 -6.57 19.12 12.32
C CYS A 391 -5.18 19.58 11.85
N ALA A 392 -5.10 20.74 11.18
CA ALA A 392 -3.84 21.33 10.75
C ALA A 392 -2.92 21.71 11.93
N ARG A 393 -3.48 22.27 13.01
CA ARG A 393 -2.73 22.59 14.23
C ARG A 393 -2.20 21.34 14.92
N GLU A 394 -3.05 20.34 15.13
CA GLU A 394 -2.65 19.06 15.73
C GLU A 394 -1.55 18.37 14.91
N SER A 395 -1.70 18.40 13.59
CA SER A 395 -0.69 17.87 12.65
C SER A 395 0.65 18.59 12.78
N ALA A 396 0.65 19.93 12.82
CA ALA A 396 1.86 20.72 12.98
C ALA A 396 2.55 20.46 14.33
N ILE A 397 1.77 20.28 15.41
CA ILE A 397 2.30 19.94 16.74
C ILE A 397 2.95 18.56 16.72
N ARG A 398 2.31 17.54 16.12
CA ARG A 398 2.89 16.19 16.02
C ARG A 398 4.19 16.19 15.21
N ASN A 399 4.25 16.93 14.11
CA ASN A 399 5.48 17.07 13.33
C ASN A 399 6.59 17.73 14.16
N ALA A 400 6.29 18.84 14.85
CA ALA A 400 7.27 19.51 15.71
C ALA A 400 7.81 18.61 16.84
N ILE A 401 6.94 17.80 17.45
CA ILE A 401 7.35 16.81 18.47
C ILE A 401 8.22 15.71 17.86
N PHE A 402 7.86 15.22 16.68
CA PHE A 402 8.62 14.20 15.97
C PHE A 402 10.04 14.68 15.65
N ASP A 403 10.17 15.88 15.08
CA ASP A 403 11.45 16.48 14.74
C ASP A 403 12.32 16.74 15.98
N ALA A 404 11.69 17.17 17.09
CA ALA A 404 12.39 17.41 18.35
C ALA A 404 12.91 16.13 19.03
N ASN A 405 12.28 14.98 18.80
CA ASN A 405 12.69 13.69 19.37
C ASN A 405 13.74 12.95 18.51
N GLN A 406 14.12 13.48 17.35
CA GLN A 406 15.16 12.92 16.48
C GLN A 406 16.52 13.62 16.59
N LEU A 407 16.59 14.72 17.35
CA LEU A 407 17.81 15.42 17.74
C LEU A 407 18.30 14.90 19.09
#